data_AF-A0AAJ4R7P6-F1
#
_entry.id   AF-A0AAJ4R7P6-F1
#
_cell.length_a   1.000
_cell.length_b   1.000
_cell.length_c   1.000
_cell.angle_alpha   90.00
_cell.angle_beta   90.00
_cell.angle_gamma   90.00
#
_symmetry.space_group_name_H-M   'P 1'
#
loop_
_entity.id
_entity.type
_entity.pdbx_description
1 polymer ?
#
loop_
_entity_poly.entity_id
_entity_poly.type
_entity_poly.pdbx_seq_one_letter_code
_entity_poly.pdbx_strand_id
1 'polypeptide(L)'
;METLDLPSGETVTPDDVFHYEGYPYRFEPSDDDATAFVLTPLYWGGGQMDVPVPSMEAFRTEWSDRSRGVLSDSEWETWLDDARTDDRYDDAELDAIAAELGLDDRAGGLLARVRRRLSL
;
A
#
# COMPACT_ATOMS: atom_id res chain seq x y z
N MET A 1 -9.32 -16.30 -2.11
CA MET A 1 -8.60 -15.02 -2.06
C MET A 1 -8.87 -14.45 -0.69
N GLU A 2 -7.81 -14.22 0.07
CA GLU A 2 -7.92 -13.60 1.38
C GLU A 2 -8.08 -12.10 1.22
N THR A 3 -8.85 -11.50 2.11
CA THR A 3 -9.18 -10.08 2.12
C THR A 3 -8.95 -9.53 3.51
N LEU A 4 -8.50 -8.28 3.60
CA LEU A 4 -8.29 -7.58 4.85
C LEU A 4 -9.26 -6.40 4.93
N ASP A 5 -10.05 -6.35 6.00
CA ASP A 5 -10.93 -5.22 6.29
C ASP A 5 -10.14 -4.13 7.02
N LEU A 6 -9.90 -3.00 6.38
CA LEU A 6 -9.21 -1.87 6.98
C LEU A 6 -10.10 -1.20 8.05
N PRO A 7 -9.49 -0.62 9.10
CA PRO A 7 -10.20 0.21 10.08
C PRO A 7 -10.91 1.43 9.47
N SER A 8 -10.52 1.86 8.26
CA SER A 8 -11.23 2.88 7.47
C SER A 8 -12.60 2.42 6.96
N GLY A 9 -12.91 1.13 7.03
CA GLY A 9 -14.17 0.53 6.56
C GLY A 9 -14.09 -0.07 5.14
N GLU A 10 -12.91 -0.08 4.55
CA GLU A 10 -12.66 -0.59 3.20
C GLU A 10 -12.10 -2.00 3.26
N THR A 11 -12.41 -2.84 2.28
CA THR A 11 -11.87 -4.20 2.19
C THR A 11 -10.87 -4.27 1.05
N VAL A 12 -9.65 -4.73 1.33
CA VAL A 12 -8.54 -4.83 0.38
C VAL A 12 -8.15 -6.28 0.11
N THR A 13 -7.52 -6.53 -1.04
CA THR A 13 -6.85 -7.78 -1.42
C THR A 13 -5.33 -7.62 -1.40
N PRO A 14 -4.51 -8.69 -1.48
CA PRO A 14 -3.06 -8.56 -1.43
C PRO A 14 -2.44 -7.73 -2.57
N ASP A 15 -3.22 -7.53 -3.65
CA ASP A 15 -2.86 -6.68 -4.79
C ASP A 15 -3.21 -5.20 -4.55
N ASP A 16 -4.07 -4.89 -3.58
CA ASP A 16 -4.46 -3.53 -3.24
C ASP A 16 -3.40 -2.85 -2.37
N VAL A 17 -3.04 -1.62 -2.76
CA VAL A 17 -2.18 -0.74 -2.00
C VAL A 17 -3.04 0.20 -1.15
N PHE A 18 -2.68 0.34 0.12
CA PHE A 18 -3.33 1.27 1.04
C PHE A 18 -2.30 2.08 1.82
N HIS A 19 -2.73 3.24 2.30
CA HIS A 19 -1.92 4.17 3.07
C HIS A 19 -2.05 3.88 4.57
N TYR A 20 -0.95 3.40 5.14
CA TYR A 20 -0.82 3.05 6.55
C TYR A 20 0.38 3.77 7.17
N GLU A 21 0.15 4.44 8.31
CA GLU A 21 1.15 5.19 9.09
C GLU A 21 1.96 6.25 8.30
N GLY A 22 1.42 6.76 7.19
CA GLY A 22 2.11 7.75 6.36
C GLY A 22 2.83 7.18 5.14
N TYR A 23 2.68 5.88 4.85
CA TYR A 23 3.39 5.20 3.78
C TYR A 23 2.50 4.19 3.03
N PRO A 24 2.76 3.91 1.74
CA PRO A 24 2.06 2.87 0.98
C PRO A 24 2.49 1.46 1.39
N TYR A 25 1.50 0.63 1.74
CA TYR A 25 1.66 -0.79 2.07
C TYR A 25 0.71 -1.67 1.24
N ARG A 26 1.14 -2.93 1.04
CA ARG A 26 0.29 -4.06 0.67
C ARG A 26 0.18 -5.00 1.87
N PHE A 27 -0.88 -5.79 1.95
CA PHE A 27 -0.90 -6.88 2.92
C PHE A 27 -0.63 -8.21 2.21
N GLU A 28 0.06 -9.11 2.89
CA GLU A 28 0.28 -10.48 2.47
C GLU A 28 -0.32 -11.41 3.54
N PRO A 29 -1.20 -12.35 3.18
CA PRO A 29 -1.69 -13.34 4.12
C PRO A 29 -0.52 -14.23 4.58
N SER A 30 -0.56 -14.65 5.84
CA SER A 30 0.49 -15.48 6.43
C SER A 30 -0.08 -16.86 6.80
N ASP A 31 0.66 -17.92 6.47
CA ASP A 31 0.38 -19.29 6.91
C ASP A 31 0.85 -19.59 8.34
N ASP A 32 1.53 -18.64 9.01
CA ASP A 32 2.03 -18.79 10.37
C ASP A 32 0.92 -18.58 11.41
N ASP A 33 0.70 -19.56 12.30
CA ASP A 33 -0.34 -19.50 13.34
C ASP A 33 -0.21 -18.32 14.32
N ALA A 34 0.98 -17.70 14.43
CA ALA A 34 1.21 -16.54 15.29
C ALA A 34 1.06 -15.19 14.54
N THR A 35 0.90 -15.22 13.22
CA THR A 35 0.84 -14.03 12.36
C THR A 35 -0.37 -14.10 11.44
N ALA A 36 -1.35 -13.23 11.66
CA ALA A 36 -2.55 -13.19 10.84
C ALA A 36 -2.25 -12.74 9.40
N PHE A 37 -1.41 -11.72 9.24
CA PHE A 37 -0.96 -11.21 7.95
C PHE A 37 0.29 -10.36 8.14
N VAL A 38 0.91 -9.96 7.04
CA VAL A 38 2.15 -9.21 7.00
C VAL A 38 1.91 -7.94 6.17
N LEU A 39 2.41 -6.81 6.65
CA LEU A 39 2.39 -5.55 5.92
C LEU A 39 3.70 -5.38 5.18
N THR A 40 3.64 -5.31 3.86
CA THR A 40 4.80 -5.16 2.99
C THR A 40 4.83 -3.74 2.44
N PRO A 41 5.88 -2.94 2.71
CA PRO A 41 6.00 -1.60 2.15
C PRO A 41 6.15 -1.69 0.63
N LEU A 42 5.56 -0.75 -0.10
CA LEU A 42 5.56 -0.77 -1.56
C LEU A 42 6.98 -0.63 -2.15
N TYR A 43 7.82 0.15 -1.46
CA TYR A 43 9.23 0.31 -1.77
C TYR A 43 9.99 0.61 -0.49
N TRP A 44 11.21 0.09 -0.35
CA TRP A 44 12.11 0.42 0.76
C TRP A 44 13.57 0.16 0.36
N GLY A 45 14.04 0.86 -0.66
CA GLY A 45 15.46 0.87 -1.07
C GLY A 45 16.12 -0.51 -1.29
N GLY A 46 15.35 -1.56 -1.62
CA GLY A 46 15.84 -2.93 -1.80
C GLY A 46 15.90 -3.81 -0.54
N GLY A 47 15.39 -3.35 0.61
CA GLY A 47 15.18 -4.18 1.80
C GLY A 47 13.69 -4.41 2.04
N GLN A 48 13.23 -5.66 2.05
CA GLN A 48 11.89 -5.97 2.54
C GLN A 48 11.87 -5.85 4.07
N MET A 49 11.25 -4.79 4.59
CA MET A 49 10.89 -4.71 6.01
C MET A 49 9.41 -5.05 6.15
N ASP A 50 9.12 -6.33 5.95
CA ASP A 50 7.81 -6.89 6.16
C ASP A 50 7.46 -6.84 7.66
N VAL A 51 6.31 -6.25 7.99
CA VAL A 51 5.86 -6.07 9.38
C VAL A 51 4.82 -7.14 9.71
N PRO A 52 5.14 -8.14 10.55
CA PRO A 52 4.19 -9.18 10.92
C PRO A 52 3.13 -8.63 11.86
N VAL A 53 1.87 -8.86 11.52
CA VAL A 53 0.72 -8.44 12.32
C VAL A 53 0.08 -9.67 12.96
N PRO A 54 0.08 -9.78 14.30
CA PRO A 54 -0.38 -10.98 14.98
C PRO A 54 -1.89 -11.17 14.92
N SER A 55 -2.66 -10.08 14.81
CA SER A 55 -4.12 -10.13 14.72
C SER A 55 -4.73 -8.84 14.20
N MET A 56 -5.98 -8.93 13.71
CA MET A 56 -6.77 -7.77 13.30
C MET A 56 -7.03 -6.77 14.44
N GLU A 57 -7.09 -7.26 15.68
CA GLU A 57 -7.22 -6.39 16.87
C GLU A 57 -5.93 -5.60 17.13
N ALA A 58 -4.76 -6.23 16.95
CA ALA A 58 -3.48 -5.54 17.04
C ALA A 58 -3.38 -4.46 15.95
N PHE A 59 -3.73 -4.79 14.71
CA PHE A 59 -3.75 -3.84 13.60
C PHE A 59 -4.63 -2.61 13.88
N ARG A 60 -5.84 -2.83 14.40
CA ARG A 60 -6.74 -1.73 14.81
C ARG A 60 -6.18 -0.87 15.93
N THR A 61 -5.39 -1.48 16.82
CA THR A 61 -4.77 -0.78 17.94
C THR A 61 -3.61 0.10 17.47
N GLU A 62 -2.85 -0.36 16.48
CA GLU A 62 -1.75 0.40 15.88
C GLU A 62 -2.23 1.42 14.83
N TRP A 63 -3.45 1.26 14.31
CA TRP A 63 -4.04 2.20 13.36
C TRP A 63 -4.17 3.61 13.95
N SER A 64 -3.34 4.52 13.46
CA SER A 64 -3.30 5.92 13.88
C SER A 64 -4.01 6.85 12.91
N ASP A 65 -4.16 8.13 13.29
CA ASP A 65 -4.74 9.19 12.42
C ASP A 65 -3.89 9.45 11.15
N ARG A 66 -2.66 8.94 11.12
CA ARG A 66 -1.79 8.97 9.93
C ARG A 66 -2.19 7.93 8.89
N SER A 67 -2.96 6.91 9.27
CA SER A 67 -3.44 5.87 8.36
C SER A 67 -4.73 6.32 7.70
N ARG A 68 -4.76 6.30 6.36
CA ARG A 68 -5.90 6.81 5.58
C ARG A 68 -6.69 5.70 4.89
N GLY A 69 -6.14 4.50 4.79
CA GLY A 69 -6.80 3.40 4.08
C GLY A 69 -6.53 3.46 2.59
N VAL A 70 -7.48 3.04 1.77
CA VAL A 70 -7.28 3.06 0.31
C VAL A 70 -7.40 4.49 -0.17
N LEU A 71 -6.41 4.93 -0.93
CA LEU A 71 -6.41 6.26 -1.55
C LEU A 71 -6.77 6.14 -3.02
N SER A 72 -7.50 7.13 -3.52
CA SER A 72 -7.76 7.32 -4.94
C SER A 72 -6.46 7.68 -5.68
N ASP A 73 -6.44 7.53 -7.01
CA ASP A 73 -5.28 7.90 -7.84
C ASP A 73 -4.82 9.34 -7.57
N SER A 74 -5.75 10.31 -7.58
CA SER A 74 -5.43 11.72 -7.31
C SER A 74 -4.98 12.01 -5.88
N GLU A 75 -5.39 11.17 -4.92
CA GLU A 75 -4.90 11.27 -3.54
C GLU A 75 -3.47 10.74 -3.43
N TRP A 76 -3.15 9.67 -4.15
CA TRP A 76 -1.78 9.18 -4.28
C TRP A 76 -0.88 10.15 -5.04
N GLU A 77 -1.36 10.78 -6.11
CA GLU A 77 -0.62 11.84 -6.81
C GLU A 77 -0.31 13.01 -5.87
N THR A 78 -1.30 13.41 -5.06
CA THR A 78 -1.11 14.45 -4.03
C THR A 78 -0.11 14.01 -2.97
N TRP A 79 -0.17 12.76 -2.51
CA TRP A 79 0.80 12.21 -1.57
C TRP A 79 2.21 12.18 -2.15
N LEU A 80 2.37 11.80 -3.42
CA LEU A 80 3.67 11.79 -4.11
C LEU A 80 4.24 13.20 -4.23
N ASP A 81 3.41 14.21 -4.54
CA ASP A 81 3.83 15.61 -4.58
C ASP A 81 4.32 16.12 -3.23
N ASP A 82 3.56 15.84 -2.16
CA ASP A 82 3.94 16.18 -0.78
C ASP A 82 5.25 15.47 -0.38
N ALA A 83 5.34 14.15 -0.65
CA ALA A 83 6.50 13.33 -0.36
C ALA A 83 7.76 13.79 -1.12
N ARG A 84 7.65 14.31 -2.35
CA ARG A 84 8.79 14.88 -3.10
C ARG A 84 9.37 16.13 -2.45
N THR A 85 8.59 16.82 -1.62
CA THR A 85 9.08 17.98 -0.86
C THR A 85 9.62 17.61 0.51
N ASP A 86 9.52 16.34 0.91
CA ASP A 86 9.92 15.83 2.20
C ASP A 86 11.30 15.15 2.10
N ASP A 87 12.29 15.65 2.85
CA ASP A 87 13.67 15.13 2.87
C ASP A 87 13.79 13.67 3.34
N ARG A 88 12.70 13.04 3.80
CA ARG A 88 12.68 11.62 4.18
C ARG A 88 12.69 10.66 2.99
N TYR A 89 12.30 11.13 1.81
CA TYR A 89 12.15 10.28 0.63
C TYR A 89 13.09 10.74 -0.49
N ASP A 90 13.74 9.79 -1.15
CA ASP A 90 14.55 10.07 -2.33
C ASP A 90 13.68 10.03 -3.61
N ASP A 91 14.01 10.83 -4.62
CA ASP A 91 13.28 10.87 -5.90
C ASP A 91 13.13 9.48 -6.55
N ALA A 92 14.16 8.62 -6.43
CA ALA A 92 14.16 7.27 -6.99
C ALA A 92 13.18 6.32 -6.27
N GLU A 93 12.99 6.51 -4.97
CA GLU A 93 12.00 5.77 -4.18
C GLU A 93 10.59 6.18 -4.60
N LEU A 94 10.34 7.48 -4.72
CA LEU A 94 9.03 7.99 -5.12
C LEU A 94 8.67 7.64 -6.56
N ASP A 95 9.64 7.61 -7.48
CA ASP A 95 9.43 7.15 -8.85
C ASP A 95 9.06 5.66 -8.92
N ALA A 96 9.72 4.82 -8.09
CA ALA A 96 9.39 3.41 -7.99
C ALA A 96 8.00 3.17 -7.38
N ILE A 97 7.63 3.93 -6.34
CA ILE A 97 6.29 3.90 -5.75
C ILE A 97 5.24 4.31 -6.79
N ALA A 98 5.48 5.39 -7.54
CA ALA A 98 4.57 5.86 -8.58
C ALA A 98 4.37 4.81 -9.69
N ALA A 99 5.45 4.12 -10.09
CA ALA A 99 5.39 3.03 -11.06
C ALA A 99 4.54 1.84 -10.55
N GLU A 100 4.74 1.44 -9.30
CA GLU A 100 3.96 0.36 -8.65
C GLU A 100 2.48 0.72 -8.46
N LEU A 101 2.17 1.99 -8.22
CA LEU A 101 0.79 2.51 -8.18
C LEU A 101 0.16 2.67 -9.57
N GLY A 102 0.95 2.55 -10.64
CA GLY A 102 0.50 2.77 -12.02
C GLY A 102 0.21 4.25 -12.34
N LEU A 103 0.77 5.16 -11.54
CA LEU A 103 0.65 6.62 -11.69
C LEU A 103 1.79 7.21 -12.53
N ASP A 104 2.76 6.40 -12.93
CA ASP A 104 3.80 6.83 -13.86
C ASP A 104 3.22 7.06 -15.26
N ASP A 105 3.10 8.33 -15.64
CA ASP A 105 2.63 8.81 -16.95
C ASP A 105 3.46 8.25 -18.13
N ARG A 106 4.71 7.80 -17.91
CA ARG A 106 5.56 7.25 -18.98
C ARG A 106 5.26 5.79 -19.30
N ALA A 107 4.64 5.05 -18.39
CA ALA A 107 4.33 3.63 -18.54
C ALA A 107 2.84 3.35 -18.81
N GLY A 108 2.08 4.29 -19.39
CA GLY A 108 0.75 3.99 -19.94
C GLY A 108 -0.21 3.30 -18.96
N GLY A 109 -0.52 3.99 -17.85
CA GLY A 109 -1.34 3.55 -16.69
C GLY A 109 -2.76 3.02 -16.95
N LEU A 110 -3.11 2.68 -18.19
CA LEU A 110 -4.36 2.01 -18.57
C LEU A 110 -4.26 0.48 -18.55
N LEU A 111 -3.09 -0.14 -18.73
CA LEU A 111 -3.00 -1.59 -18.92
C LEU A 111 -3.03 -2.42 -17.62
N ALA A 112 -2.50 -1.91 -16.50
CA ALA A 112 -2.64 -2.55 -15.19
C ALA A 112 -4.11 -2.56 -14.74
N ARG A 113 -4.82 -1.43 -14.98
CA ARG A 113 -6.22 -1.24 -14.58
C ARG A 113 -7.21 -2.10 -15.39
N VAL A 114 -6.92 -2.35 -16.68
CA VAL A 114 -7.75 -3.20 -17.55
C VAL A 114 -7.61 -4.69 -17.18
N ARG A 115 -6.43 -5.15 -16.72
CA ARG A 115 -6.26 -6.54 -16.28
C ARG A 115 -7.01 -6.86 -14.98
N ARG A 116 -7.20 -5.87 -14.11
CA ARG A 116 -7.99 -5.95 -12.87
C ARG A 116 -9.50 -5.99 -13.11
N ARG A 117 -10.00 -5.40 -14.19
CA ARG A 117 -11.45 -5.36 -14.52
C ARG A 117 -11.94 -6.44 -15.49
N LEU A 118 -11.05 -7.22 -16.11
CA LEU A 118 -11.40 -8.27 -17.07
C LEU A 118 -11.19 -9.71 -16.56
N SER A 119 -10.87 -9.88 -15.27
CA SER A 119 -10.79 -11.21 -14.64
C SER A 119 -12.07 -11.61 -13.89
N LEU A 120 -13.23 -11.02 -14.25
CA LEU A 120 -14.56 -11.38 -13.75
C LEU A 120 -15.54 -11.54 -14.92
#